data_AF-A0A6A5BHT6-F1
#
_entry.id   AF-A0A6A5BHT6-F1
#
_cell.length_a   1.000
_cell.length_b   1.000
_cell.length_c   1.000
_cell.angle_alpha   90.00
_cell.angle_beta   90.00
_cell.angle_gamma   90.00
#
_symmetry.space_group_name_H-M   'P 1'
#
loop_
_entity.id
_entity.type
_entity.pdbx_description
1 polymer ?
#
loop_
_entity_poly.entity_id
_entity_poly.type
_entity_poly.pdbx_seq_one_letter_code
_entity_poly.pdbx_strand_id
1 'polypeptide(L)'
;MPCHGSTKSKSAEEWIELGDKDFRNREYQQAISKYTNALEVDRENKRALLKRAETYQLMKKFIFALSDVDALLRIQSDHTQALSMKGQLALSLGLFEDAISALETLISLKPSNEATEKLRKAKLGKSLYKTLIKILTEVGARESLNLLIQRAHCALRAKLFPILTQDIKTIYAKESSNVEATILYTKYLYLLGDISNAKNTIKNKCLRVDPEHKVCKELFKLLKQAESLHEKATSDFSSGNHKQAVNSFKAYIDLMEDKDSKNILPGVDLTDTKVKLCESYSEAQDHTIADDGIKYCTTLIDSLGDENSEYKVACLMSRAQLHVLQEDFDKAKSDANRVRESEHASKYQQKIQQILGRVQQQERINSQKTTIRPLGLIERRRMKSLKMTFNILITGCSKGIGLKLVELLLSSNDQRRVFATCRNPEHATQLQNLLQLYPDRLRIDPLDVSQEETIKTYVEKMKNQVKFHILINNAGTFSPNRFETLLNATKQDMLSIYETNCIGPLLMVQHLYNNNCFENGAIVANVSSGMASINRTNRPRKRVSYCCSKTALNMLTKMMSIELEEMYMLFQFILVG
;
A
#
# COMPACT_ATOMS: atom_id res chain seq x y z
N MET A 1 -17.58 -44.18 37.25
CA MET A 1 -16.66 -43.36 36.42
C MET A 1 -17.15 -43.45 34.97
N PRO A 2 -17.34 -42.29 34.32
CA PRO A 2 -16.47 -42.00 33.19
C PRO A 2 -15.88 -40.59 33.28
N CYS A 3 -14.64 -40.48 32.82
CA CYS A 3 -13.76 -39.33 32.93
C CYS A 3 -14.25 -38.14 32.09
N HIS A 4 -14.50 -37.00 32.74
CA HIS A 4 -14.45 -35.70 32.08
C HIS A 4 -13.00 -35.38 31.73
N GLY A 5 -12.60 -35.70 30.50
CA GLY A 5 -11.40 -35.14 29.91
C GLY A 5 -11.63 -33.66 29.65
N SER A 6 -11.13 -32.80 30.54
CA SER A 6 -11.00 -31.37 30.26
C SER A 6 -10.01 -31.20 29.11
N THR A 7 -10.50 -30.97 27.90
CA THR A 7 -9.65 -30.50 26.79
C THR A 7 -9.10 -29.14 27.19
N LYS A 8 -7.82 -29.10 27.59
CA LYS A 8 -7.11 -27.82 27.79
C LYS A 8 -7.19 -27.04 26.48
N SER A 9 -7.87 -25.89 26.51
CA SER A 9 -7.89 -24.95 25.39
C SER A 9 -6.45 -24.50 25.12
N LYS A 10 -6.05 -24.50 23.86
CA LYS A 10 -4.69 -24.10 23.46
C LYS A 10 -4.46 -22.63 23.75
N SER A 11 -3.27 -22.28 24.22
CA SER A 11 -2.87 -20.87 24.39
C SER A 11 -2.63 -20.19 23.04
N ALA A 12 -2.63 -18.86 23.01
CA ALA A 12 -2.30 -18.11 21.80
C ALA A 12 -0.90 -18.46 21.26
N GLU A 13 0.08 -18.67 22.13
CA GLU A 13 1.44 -19.02 21.74
C GLU A 13 1.51 -20.43 21.10
N GLU A 14 0.77 -21.40 21.64
CA GLU A 14 0.68 -22.74 21.04
C GLU A 14 0.04 -22.71 19.64
N TRP A 15 -0.95 -21.85 19.42
CA TRP A 15 -1.51 -21.62 18.09
C TRP A 15 -0.51 -20.96 17.14
N ILE A 16 0.29 -20.01 17.63
CA ILE A 16 1.35 -19.38 16.84
C ILE A 16 2.44 -20.39 16.47
N GLU A 17 2.87 -21.26 17.39
CA GLU A 17 3.87 -22.28 17.10
C GLU A 17 3.40 -23.30 16.06
N LEU A 18 2.12 -23.69 16.11
CA LEU A 18 1.48 -24.50 15.08
C LEU A 18 1.43 -23.74 13.75
N GLY A 19 1.04 -22.46 13.78
CA GLY A 19 1.10 -21.60 12.60
C GLY A 19 2.50 -21.46 12.02
N ASP A 20 3.54 -21.33 12.85
CA ASP A 20 4.94 -21.25 12.45
C ASP A 20 5.42 -22.58 11.87
N LYS A 21 4.89 -23.72 12.34
CA LYS A 21 5.15 -25.04 11.76
C LYS A 21 4.51 -25.15 10.38
N ASP A 22 3.22 -24.83 10.25
CA ASP A 22 2.49 -24.84 8.98
C ASP A 22 3.12 -23.84 7.99
N PHE A 23 3.57 -22.67 8.47
CA PHE A 23 4.28 -21.67 7.70
C PHE A 23 5.63 -22.19 7.20
N ARG A 24 6.41 -22.87 8.04
CA ARG A 24 7.66 -23.55 7.63
C ARG A 24 7.39 -24.66 6.62
N ASN A 25 6.25 -25.33 6.73
CA ASN A 25 5.76 -26.32 5.77
C ASN A 25 5.16 -25.68 4.49
N ARG A 26 5.12 -24.34 4.40
CA ARG A 26 4.49 -23.56 3.31
C ARG A 26 2.98 -23.75 3.18
N GLU A 27 2.33 -24.27 4.20
CA GLU A 27 0.88 -24.43 4.31
C GLU A 27 0.25 -23.09 4.74
N TYR A 28 0.43 -22.04 3.94
CA TYR A 28 0.11 -20.66 4.35
C TYR A 28 -1.35 -20.43 4.72
N GLN A 29 -2.29 -21.11 4.06
CA GLN A 29 -3.72 -21.04 4.43
C GLN A 29 -3.99 -21.64 5.80
N GLN A 30 -3.34 -22.76 6.12
CA GLN A 30 -3.44 -23.39 7.43
C GLN A 30 -2.76 -22.52 8.48
N ALA A 31 -1.57 -21.99 8.18
CA ALA A 31 -0.86 -21.05 9.05
C ALA A 31 -1.71 -19.80 9.36
N ILE A 32 -2.37 -19.19 8.37
CA ILE A 32 -3.31 -18.09 8.58
C ILE A 32 -4.47 -18.51 9.49
N SER A 33 -5.03 -19.70 9.29
CA SER A 33 -6.07 -20.22 10.17
C SER A 33 -5.57 -20.37 11.62
N LYS A 34 -4.35 -20.88 11.83
CA LYS A 34 -3.75 -20.99 13.17
C LYS A 34 -3.46 -19.63 13.79
N TYR A 35 -2.90 -18.67 13.04
CA TYR A 35 -2.70 -17.31 13.53
C TYR A 35 -4.01 -16.59 13.80
N THR A 36 -5.07 -16.89 13.03
CA THR A 36 -6.42 -16.36 13.30
C THR A 36 -6.98 -16.92 14.59
N ASN A 37 -6.85 -18.23 14.84
CA ASN A 37 -7.22 -18.83 16.13
C ASN A 37 -6.40 -18.23 17.29
N ALA A 38 -5.11 -17.92 17.08
CA ALA A 38 -4.31 -17.23 18.09
C ALA A 38 -4.88 -15.84 18.41
N LEU A 39 -5.34 -15.11 17.40
CA LEU A 39 -5.97 -13.78 17.54
C LEU A 39 -7.40 -13.85 18.09
N GLU A 40 -8.09 -14.98 17.97
CA GLU A 40 -9.36 -15.20 18.66
C GLU A 40 -9.16 -15.37 20.17
N VAL A 41 -8.04 -15.99 20.58
CA VAL A 41 -7.66 -16.14 22.00
C VAL A 41 -7.10 -14.82 22.56
N ASP A 42 -6.22 -14.16 21.82
CA ASP A 42 -5.62 -12.87 22.17
C ASP A 42 -5.58 -11.93 20.96
N ARG A 43 -6.56 -11.03 20.88
CA ARG A 43 -6.75 -10.10 19.76
C ARG A 43 -5.60 -9.10 19.58
N GLU A 44 -4.84 -8.82 20.63
CA GLU A 44 -3.75 -7.84 20.62
C GLU A 44 -2.37 -8.49 20.52
N ASN A 45 -2.33 -9.79 20.20
CA ASN A 45 -1.07 -10.51 20.08
C ASN A 45 -0.24 -10.01 18.88
N LYS A 46 0.78 -9.21 19.17
CA LYS A 46 1.66 -8.58 18.16
C LYS A 46 2.35 -9.61 17.25
N ARG A 47 2.78 -10.75 17.82
CA ARG A 47 3.47 -11.80 17.06
C ARG A 47 2.51 -12.47 16.09
N ALA A 48 1.30 -12.80 16.53
CA ALA A 48 0.27 -13.37 15.65
C ALA A 48 -0.13 -12.40 14.53
N LEU A 49 -0.35 -11.11 14.84
CA LEU A 49 -0.62 -10.07 13.83
C LEU A 49 0.51 -9.97 12.81
N LEU A 50 1.76 -9.88 13.27
CA LEU A 50 2.92 -9.78 12.38
C LEU A 50 3.08 -11.03 11.54
N LYS A 51 2.95 -12.22 12.13
CA LYS A 51 3.09 -13.50 11.41
C LYS A 51 1.98 -13.70 10.40
N ARG A 52 0.75 -13.31 10.73
CA ARG A 52 -0.37 -13.35 9.80
C ARG A 52 -0.20 -12.32 8.69
N ALA A 53 0.26 -11.10 9.01
CA ALA A 53 0.62 -10.10 8.01
C ALA A 53 1.75 -10.56 7.07
N GLU A 54 2.81 -11.17 7.60
CA GLU A 54 3.90 -11.79 6.84
C GLU A 54 3.34 -12.87 5.93
N THR A 55 2.45 -13.71 6.45
CA THR A 55 1.82 -14.79 5.68
C THR A 55 0.89 -14.25 4.60
N TYR A 56 0.14 -13.18 4.87
CA TYR A 56 -0.66 -12.48 3.87
C TYR A 56 0.19 -11.75 2.83
N GLN A 57 1.28 -11.11 3.25
CA GLN A 57 2.24 -10.46 2.36
C GLN A 57 2.89 -11.51 1.46
N LEU A 58 3.27 -12.65 2.02
CA LEU A 58 3.68 -13.82 1.26
C LEU A 58 2.56 -14.16 0.29
N MET A 59 1.33 -14.43 0.71
CA MET A 59 0.19 -14.69 -0.19
C MET A 59 -0.25 -13.52 -1.10
N LYS A 60 0.51 -12.42 -1.23
CA LYS A 60 0.18 -11.17 -1.98
C LYS A 60 -1.16 -10.54 -1.61
N LYS A 61 -1.72 -10.91 -0.47
CA LYS A 61 -2.93 -10.36 0.12
C LYS A 61 -2.59 -9.04 0.83
N PHE A 62 -2.03 -8.08 0.09
CA PHE A 62 -1.45 -6.85 0.63
C PHE A 62 -2.43 -6.00 1.44
N ILE A 63 -3.72 -6.05 1.10
CA ILE A 63 -4.77 -5.35 1.84
C ILE A 63 -4.94 -5.95 3.24
N PHE A 64 -5.03 -7.29 3.32
CA PHE A 64 -5.15 -7.99 4.59
C PHE A 64 -3.85 -7.87 5.42
N ALA A 65 -2.69 -7.95 4.78
CA ALA A 65 -1.40 -7.71 5.43
C ALA A 65 -1.29 -6.29 5.98
N LEU A 66 -1.72 -5.28 5.21
CA LEU A 66 -1.69 -3.88 5.64
C LEU A 66 -2.60 -3.67 6.85
N SER A 67 -3.76 -4.34 6.88
CA SER A 67 -4.68 -4.26 8.01
C SER A 67 -4.07 -4.85 9.29
N ASP A 68 -3.50 -6.05 9.23
CA ASP A 68 -2.82 -6.67 10.38
C ASP A 68 -1.62 -5.82 10.86
N VAL A 69 -0.88 -5.22 9.92
CA VAL A 69 0.23 -4.29 10.23
C VAL A 69 -0.27 -3.01 10.90
N ASP A 70 -1.37 -2.44 10.42
CA ASP A 70 -1.97 -1.25 11.02
C ASP A 70 -2.54 -1.55 12.42
N ALA A 71 -3.17 -2.71 12.61
CA ALA A 71 -3.59 -3.19 13.92
C ALA A 71 -2.39 -3.31 14.88
N LEU A 72 -1.28 -3.88 14.42
CA LEU A 72 -0.05 -3.98 15.21
C LEU A 72 0.50 -2.60 15.57
N LEU A 73 0.54 -1.66 14.62
CA LEU A 73 1.04 -0.30 14.83
C LEU A 73 0.14 0.55 15.75
N ARG A 74 -1.16 0.22 15.87
CA ARG A 74 -2.03 0.81 16.90
C ARG A 74 -1.61 0.38 18.31
N ILE A 75 -1.21 -0.88 18.47
CA ILE A 75 -0.75 -1.43 19.76
C ILE A 75 0.67 -0.94 20.07
N GLN A 76 1.54 -0.89 19.07
CA GLN A 76 2.93 -0.45 19.19
C GLN A 76 3.37 0.35 17.96
N SER A 77 3.30 1.67 18.08
CA SER A 77 3.59 2.62 16.99
C SER A 77 5.05 2.64 16.56
N ASP A 78 5.99 2.28 17.45
CA ASP A 78 7.43 2.25 17.18
C ASP A 78 7.94 0.88 16.66
N HIS A 79 7.04 -0.05 16.32
CA HIS A 79 7.41 -1.38 15.87
C HIS A 79 8.05 -1.36 14.47
N THR A 80 9.38 -1.28 14.44
CA THR A 80 10.18 -1.07 13.22
C THR A 80 9.88 -2.04 12.06
N GLN A 81 9.67 -3.32 12.34
CA GLN A 81 9.36 -4.31 11.29
C GLN A 81 7.97 -4.08 10.69
N ALA A 82 7.00 -3.64 11.51
CA ALA A 82 5.66 -3.34 11.04
C ALA A 82 5.65 -2.02 10.26
N LEU A 83 6.41 -1.00 10.68
CA LEU A 83 6.61 0.24 9.92
C LEU A 83 7.26 -0.01 8.55
N SER A 84 8.29 -0.87 8.49
CA SER A 84 8.93 -1.28 7.23
C SER A 84 7.96 -2.00 6.31
N MET A 85 7.19 -2.93 6.88
CA MET A 85 6.17 -3.68 6.16
C MET A 85 5.08 -2.75 5.63
N LYS A 86 4.56 -1.82 6.46
CA LYS A 86 3.60 -0.79 6.06
C LYS A 86 4.12 0.05 4.91
N GLY A 87 5.35 0.55 5.00
CA GLY A 87 5.98 1.34 3.94
C GLY A 87 6.05 0.58 2.61
N GLN A 88 6.39 -0.71 2.66
CA GLN A 88 6.47 -1.57 1.48
C GLN A 88 5.10 -1.93 0.91
N LEU A 89 4.15 -2.32 1.75
CA LEU A 89 2.79 -2.63 1.36
C LEU A 89 2.09 -1.40 0.76
N ALA A 90 2.20 -0.24 1.40
CA ALA A 90 1.64 1.02 0.93
C ALA A 90 2.27 1.48 -0.41
N LEU A 91 3.59 1.32 -0.59
CA LEU A 91 4.25 1.52 -1.89
C LEU A 91 3.66 0.63 -2.98
N SER A 92 3.43 -0.64 -2.65
CA SER A 92 2.90 -1.64 -3.59
C SER A 92 1.44 -1.35 -3.98
N LEU A 93 0.69 -0.70 -3.09
CA LEU A 93 -0.70 -0.26 -3.31
C LEU A 93 -0.81 1.14 -3.92
N GLY A 94 0.29 1.86 -4.12
CA GLY A 94 0.29 3.26 -4.59
C GLY A 94 -0.24 4.27 -3.54
N LEU A 95 -0.30 3.87 -2.28
CA LEU A 95 -0.67 4.72 -1.13
C LEU A 95 0.58 5.48 -0.67
N PHE A 96 1.06 6.40 -1.51
CA PHE A 96 2.36 7.04 -1.28
C PHE A 96 2.42 7.89 -0.02
N GLU A 97 1.32 8.51 0.42
CA GLU A 97 1.29 9.26 1.68
C GLU A 97 1.49 8.33 2.89
N ASP A 98 0.73 7.24 2.95
CA ASP A 98 0.84 6.23 4.00
C ASP A 98 2.26 5.61 4.02
N ALA A 99 2.84 5.40 2.83
CA ALA A 99 4.20 4.93 2.70
C ALA A 99 5.22 5.95 3.20
N ILE A 100 5.09 7.23 2.82
CA ILE A 100 5.97 8.32 3.26
C ILE A 100 5.94 8.42 4.78
N SER A 101 4.74 8.51 5.37
CA SER A 101 4.57 8.62 6.82
C SER A 101 5.21 7.44 7.56
N ALA A 102 4.91 6.20 7.16
CA ALA A 102 5.48 5.02 7.83
C ALA A 102 7.01 4.93 7.68
N LEU A 103 7.56 5.31 6.52
CA LEU A 103 8.99 5.26 6.25
C LEU A 103 9.75 6.41 6.92
N GLU A 104 9.17 7.60 7.06
CA GLU A 104 9.75 8.71 7.81
C GLU A 104 9.85 8.36 9.30
N THR A 105 8.78 7.80 9.89
CA THR A 105 8.82 7.26 11.26
C THR A 105 9.82 6.12 11.40
N LEU A 106 9.92 5.23 10.42
CA LEU A 106 10.93 4.17 10.46
C LEU A 106 12.36 4.73 10.43
N ILE A 107 12.63 5.74 9.59
CA ILE A 107 13.95 6.34 9.45
C ILE A 107 14.35 7.11 10.71
N SER A 108 13.41 7.80 11.35
CA SER A 108 13.68 8.49 12.62
C SER A 108 14.06 7.51 13.74
N LEU A 109 13.43 6.33 13.78
CA LEU A 109 13.74 5.28 14.76
C LEU A 109 15.00 4.47 14.40
N LYS A 110 15.13 4.07 13.14
CA LYS A 110 16.22 3.22 12.63
C LYS A 110 16.60 3.63 11.20
N PRO A 111 17.58 4.54 11.04
CA PRO A 111 18.07 4.93 9.73
C PRO A 111 18.58 3.72 8.94
N SER A 112 18.03 3.52 7.75
CA SER A 112 18.41 2.45 6.83
C SER A 112 18.33 2.96 5.40
N ASN A 113 19.37 2.68 4.61
CA ASN A 113 19.39 3.04 3.18
C ASN A 113 18.20 2.46 2.43
N GLU A 114 17.73 1.27 2.80
CA GLU A 114 16.56 0.63 2.21
C GLU A 114 15.28 1.45 2.49
N ALA A 115 15.10 1.91 3.74
CA ALA A 115 13.97 2.74 4.12
C ALA A 115 14.04 4.11 3.42
N THR A 116 15.22 4.72 3.33
CA THR A 116 15.44 5.98 2.62
C THR A 116 15.18 5.87 1.12
N GLU A 117 15.56 4.76 0.49
CA GLU A 117 15.28 4.51 -0.92
C GLU A 117 13.78 4.30 -1.16
N LYS A 118 13.12 3.48 -0.33
CA LYS A 118 11.66 3.31 -0.34
C LYS A 118 10.96 4.66 -0.16
N LEU A 119 11.44 5.52 0.74
CA LEU A 119 10.89 6.85 0.97
C LEU A 119 11.03 7.73 -0.28
N ARG A 120 12.21 7.71 -0.93
CA ARG A 120 12.44 8.44 -2.18
C ARG A 120 11.50 7.98 -3.29
N LYS A 121 11.28 6.65 -3.41
CA LYS A 121 10.31 6.07 -4.37
C LYS A 121 8.89 6.55 -4.07
N ALA A 122 8.48 6.58 -2.80
CA ALA A 122 7.16 7.06 -2.41
C ALA A 122 6.98 8.55 -2.74
N LYS A 123 7.98 9.39 -2.43
CA LYS A 123 7.97 10.83 -2.76
C LYS A 123 7.90 11.08 -4.27
N LEU A 124 8.65 10.31 -5.06
CA LEU A 124 8.60 10.39 -6.52
C LEU A 124 7.23 9.95 -7.05
N GLY A 125 6.70 8.83 -6.57
CA GLY A 125 5.36 8.33 -6.92
C GLY A 125 4.27 9.37 -6.65
N LYS A 126 4.31 10.02 -5.48
CA LYS A 126 3.41 11.12 -5.13
C LYS A 126 3.53 12.31 -6.10
N SER A 127 4.75 12.66 -6.50
CA SER A 127 5.00 13.74 -7.48
C SER A 127 4.46 13.39 -8.87
N LEU A 128 4.58 12.13 -9.29
CA LEU A 128 4.11 11.67 -10.60
C LEU A 128 2.61 11.88 -10.81
N TYR A 129 1.77 11.85 -9.77
CA TYR A 129 0.35 12.17 -9.93
C TYR A 129 0.13 13.59 -10.45
N LYS A 130 0.91 14.57 -9.95
CA LYS A 130 0.83 15.95 -10.44
C LYS A 130 1.29 16.06 -11.90
N THR A 131 2.36 15.34 -12.26
CA THR A 131 2.86 15.30 -13.64
C THR A 131 1.85 14.65 -14.59
N LEU A 132 1.23 13.53 -14.19
CA LEU A 132 0.18 12.85 -14.95
C LEU A 132 -1.03 13.75 -15.17
N ILE A 133 -1.45 14.51 -14.16
CA ILE A 133 -2.55 15.49 -14.31
C ILE A 133 -2.22 16.55 -15.36
N LYS A 134 -0.97 17.06 -15.39
CA LYS A 134 -0.51 18.01 -16.41
C LYS A 134 -0.55 17.40 -17.80
N ILE A 135 0.05 16.21 -17.98
CA ILE A 135 0.05 15.49 -19.26
C ILE A 135 -1.39 15.23 -19.74
N LEU A 136 -2.27 14.73 -18.87
CA LEU A 136 -3.67 14.47 -19.22
C LEU A 136 -4.41 15.75 -19.61
N THR A 137 -4.03 16.89 -19.02
CA THR A 137 -4.60 18.19 -19.39
C THR A 137 -4.15 18.63 -20.78
N GLU A 138 -2.86 18.48 -21.10
CA GLU A 138 -2.28 18.83 -22.41
C GLU A 138 -2.78 17.92 -23.54
N VAL A 139 -2.97 16.62 -23.26
CA VAL A 139 -3.48 15.63 -24.22
C VAL A 139 -4.98 15.76 -24.47
N GLY A 140 -5.66 16.74 -23.85
CA GLY A 140 -7.07 17.02 -24.10
C GLY A 140 -8.02 16.08 -23.36
N ALA A 141 -7.76 15.74 -22.09
CA ALA A 141 -8.67 14.90 -21.29
C ALA A 141 -10.13 15.39 -21.25
N ARG A 142 -10.42 16.66 -21.55
CA ARG A 142 -11.80 17.18 -21.63
C ARG A 142 -12.61 16.54 -22.77
N GLU A 143 -11.95 15.99 -23.78
CA GLU A 143 -12.61 15.37 -24.93
C GLU A 143 -12.93 13.91 -24.66
N SER A 144 -11.99 13.17 -24.07
CA SER A 144 -12.13 11.74 -23.75
C SER A 144 -12.58 11.49 -22.31
N LEU A 145 -13.76 10.87 -22.16
CA LEU A 145 -14.32 10.48 -20.87
C LEU A 145 -13.36 9.60 -20.04
N ASN A 146 -12.68 8.64 -20.68
CA ASN A 146 -11.74 7.76 -20.00
C ASN A 146 -10.52 8.52 -19.45
N LEU A 147 -9.95 9.43 -20.23
CA LEU A 147 -8.82 10.25 -19.77
C LEU A 147 -9.22 11.20 -18.65
N LEU A 148 -10.45 11.71 -18.69
CA LEU A 148 -11.02 12.54 -17.64
C LEU A 148 -11.20 11.78 -16.33
N ILE A 149 -11.69 10.54 -16.38
CA ILE A 149 -11.79 9.65 -15.21
C ILE A 149 -10.40 9.35 -14.65
N GLN A 150 -9.41 9.05 -15.50
CA GLN A 150 -8.03 8.81 -15.05
C GLN A 150 -7.41 10.07 -14.42
N ARG A 151 -7.71 11.26 -14.94
CA ARG A 151 -7.27 12.53 -14.35
C ARG A 151 -7.92 12.77 -12.99
N ALA A 152 -9.21 12.47 -12.85
CA ALA A 152 -9.92 12.51 -11.58
C ALA A 152 -9.31 11.55 -10.54
N HIS A 153 -8.99 10.31 -10.92
CA HIS A 153 -8.27 9.36 -10.04
C HIS A 153 -6.92 9.90 -9.57
N CYS A 154 -6.15 10.51 -10.47
CA CYS A 154 -4.87 11.14 -10.12
C CYS A 154 -5.07 12.35 -9.21
N ALA A 155 -6.07 13.18 -9.49
CA ALA A 155 -6.40 14.36 -8.70
C ALA A 155 -6.83 14.00 -7.27
N LEU A 156 -7.65 12.96 -7.10
CA LEU A 156 -8.02 12.43 -5.79
C LEU A 156 -6.78 11.96 -5.02
N ARG A 157 -5.90 11.18 -5.64
CA ARG A 157 -4.67 10.68 -5.00
C ARG A 157 -3.66 11.78 -4.69
N ALA A 158 -3.62 12.83 -5.50
CA ALA A 158 -2.80 14.03 -5.27
C ALA A 158 -3.45 15.03 -4.31
N LYS A 159 -4.68 14.77 -3.82
CA LYS A 159 -5.51 15.70 -3.03
C LYS A 159 -5.71 17.06 -3.71
N LEU A 160 -5.78 17.09 -5.04
CA LEU A 160 -6.05 18.30 -5.84
C LEU A 160 -7.55 18.42 -6.12
N PHE A 161 -8.31 18.74 -5.07
CA PHE A 161 -9.77 18.75 -5.11
C PHE A 161 -10.41 19.68 -6.15
N PRO A 162 -9.89 20.89 -6.44
CA PRO A 162 -10.48 21.75 -7.47
C PRO A 162 -10.46 21.11 -8.88
N ILE A 163 -9.40 20.36 -9.20
CA ILE A 163 -9.30 19.65 -10.47
C ILE A 163 -10.27 18.47 -10.48
N LEU A 164 -10.32 17.72 -9.37
CA LEU A 164 -11.23 16.58 -9.21
C LEU A 164 -12.70 16.98 -9.37
N THR A 165 -13.16 18.05 -8.70
CA THR A 165 -14.56 18.48 -8.76
C THR A 165 -14.93 18.98 -10.16
N GLN A 166 -14.02 19.71 -10.82
CA GLN A 166 -14.20 20.12 -12.21
C GLN A 166 -14.29 18.92 -13.16
N ASP A 167 -13.45 17.91 -12.97
CA ASP A 167 -13.46 16.69 -13.77
C ASP A 167 -14.75 15.90 -13.56
N ILE A 168 -15.17 15.70 -12.32
CA ILE A 168 -16.43 15.03 -11.99
C ILE A 168 -17.63 15.76 -12.57
N LYS A 169 -17.67 17.10 -12.49
CA LYS A 169 -18.73 17.91 -13.11
C LYS A 169 -18.77 17.69 -14.63
N THR A 170 -17.60 17.65 -15.26
CA THR A 170 -17.47 17.44 -16.71
C THR A 170 -17.84 16.01 -17.10
N ILE A 171 -17.51 15.01 -16.27
CA ILE A 171 -17.92 13.62 -16.46
C ILE A 171 -19.45 13.52 -16.38
N TYR A 172 -20.07 14.08 -15.35
CA TYR A 172 -21.53 14.05 -15.22
C TYR A 172 -22.28 14.80 -16.33
N ALA A 173 -21.68 15.83 -16.91
CA ALA A 173 -22.24 16.51 -18.07
C ALA A 173 -22.23 15.62 -19.33
N LYS A 174 -21.26 14.72 -19.47
CA LYS A 174 -21.17 13.76 -20.59
C LYS A 174 -21.98 12.49 -20.33
N GLU A 175 -21.90 11.95 -19.11
CA GLU A 175 -22.57 10.73 -18.68
C GLU A 175 -23.06 10.89 -17.23
N SER A 176 -24.35 11.20 -17.09
CA SER A 176 -24.95 11.53 -15.80
C SER A 176 -25.00 10.35 -14.81
N SER A 177 -25.06 9.11 -15.32
CA SER A 177 -25.12 7.86 -14.55
C SER A 177 -23.75 7.19 -14.34
N ASN A 178 -22.64 7.88 -14.59
CA ASN A 178 -21.31 7.27 -14.47
C ASN A 178 -21.02 6.85 -13.02
N VAL A 179 -20.93 5.53 -12.81
CA VAL A 179 -20.74 4.91 -11.48
C VAL A 179 -19.36 5.23 -10.92
N GLU A 180 -18.33 5.24 -11.77
CA GLU A 180 -16.95 5.47 -11.34
C GLU A 180 -16.73 6.91 -10.85
N ALA A 181 -17.27 7.89 -11.57
CA ALA A 181 -17.28 9.29 -11.13
C ALA A 181 -18.06 9.48 -9.82
N THR A 182 -19.13 8.72 -9.63
CA THR A 182 -19.90 8.71 -8.38
C THR A 182 -19.09 8.17 -7.21
N ILE A 183 -18.38 7.07 -7.41
CA ILE A 183 -17.47 6.51 -6.40
C ILE A 183 -16.34 7.50 -6.08
N LEU A 184 -15.74 8.13 -7.09
CA LEU A 184 -14.69 9.15 -6.89
C LEU A 184 -15.19 10.38 -6.13
N TYR A 185 -16.39 10.87 -6.48
CA TYR A 185 -16.99 12.01 -5.79
C TYR A 185 -17.32 11.69 -4.34
N THR A 186 -17.86 10.49 -4.07
CA THR A 186 -18.10 10.04 -2.70
C THR A 186 -16.81 9.93 -1.90
N LYS A 187 -15.73 9.38 -2.47
CA LYS A 187 -14.42 9.35 -1.80
C LYS A 187 -13.92 10.75 -1.46
N TYR A 188 -14.15 11.71 -2.34
CA TYR A 188 -13.83 13.12 -2.10
C TYR A 188 -14.66 13.72 -0.95
N LEU A 189 -15.99 13.56 -0.97
CA LEU A 189 -16.86 14.06 0.10
C LEU A 189 -16.50 13.43 1.44
N TYR A 190 -16.18 12.13 1.43
CA TYR A 190 -15.68 11.43 2.61
C TYR A 190 -14.39 12.06 3.15
N LEU A 191 -13.40 12.36 2.28
CA LEU A 191 -12.17 13.06 2.68
C LEU A 191 -12.40 14.43 3.30
N LEU A 192 -13.49 15.11 2.93
CA LEU A 192 -13.88 16.39 3.53
C LEU A 192 -14.62 16.23 4.86
N GLY A 193 -14.91 15.00 5.31
CA GLY A 193 -15.74 14.73 6.47
C GLY A 193 -17.25 14.84 6.22
N ASP A 194 -17.68 15.08 4.97
CA ASP A 194 -19.08 15.23 4.60
C ASP A 194 -19.73 13.87 4.30
N ILE A 195 -19.90 13.07 5.36
CA ILE A 195 -20.40 11.70 5.29
C ILE A 195 -21.85 11.68 4.79
N SER A 196 -22.67 12.66 5.18
CA SER A 196 -24.08 12.70 4.79
C SER A 196 -24.24 12.88 3.27
N ASN A 197 -23.52 13.85 2.68
CA ASN A 197 -23.56 14.02 1.23
C ASN A 197 -22.88 12.87 0.49
N ALA A 198 -21.82 12.29 1.05
CA ALA A 198 -21.19 11.08 0.50
C ALA A 198 -22.20 9.91 0.39
N LYS A 199 -22.93 9.64 1.47
CA LYS A 199 -23.97 8.60 1.56
C LYS A 199 -25.11 8.86 0.57
N ASN A 200 -25.64 10.09 0.57
CA ASN A 200 -26.75 10.48 -0.31
C ASN A 200 -26.35 10.43 -1.78
N THR A 201 -25.12 10.79 -2.11
CA THR A 201 -24.59 10.70 -3.48
C THR A 201 -24.61 9.26 -3.99
N ILE A 202 -24.09 8.29 -3.23
CA ILE A 202 -24.10 6.88 -3.64
C ILE A 202 -25.53 6.37 -3.79
N LYS A 203 -26.40 6.66 -2.82
CA LYS A 203 -27.80 6.25 -2.84
C LYS A 203 -28.51 6.75 -4.10
N ASN A 204 -28.38 8.05 -4.38
CA ASN A 204 -29.16 8.71 -5.41
C ASN A 204 -28.57 8.52 -6.83
N LYS A 205 -27.24 8.39 -6.97
CA LYS A 205 -26.59 8.31 -8.29
C LYS A 205 -26.11 6.92 -8.68
N CYS A 206 -25.68 6.08 -7.73
CA CYS A 206 -25.23 4.71 -8.03
C CYS A 206 -26.34 3.69 -7.79
N LEU A 207 -26.79 3.53 -6.54
CA LEU A 207 -27.71 2.46 -6.15
C LEU A 207 -29.14 2.62 -6.69
N ARG A 208 -29.52 3.84 -7.07
CA ARG A 208 -30.76 4.10 -7.79
C ARG A 208 -30.75 3.52 -9.21
N VAL A 209 -29.58 3.48 -9.86
CA VAL A 209 -29.40 2.99 -11.23
C VAL A 209 -29.07 1.50 -11.23
N ASP A 210 -28.16 1.08 -10.35
CA ASP A 210 -27.78 -0.32 -10.15
C ASP A 210 -27.84 -0.69 -8.65
N PRO A 211 -28.98 -1.22 -8.18
CA PRO A 211 -29.16 -1.63 -6.79
C PRO A 211 -28.22 -2.75 -6.33
N GLU A 212 -27.71 -3.56 -7.25
CA GLU A 212 -26.86 -4.73 -6.96
C GLU A 212 -25.37 -4.45 -7.17
N HIS A 213 -24.99 -3.19 -7.43
CA HIS A 213 -23.60 -2.79 -7.53
C HIS A 213 -22.84 -3.01 -6.21
N LYS A 214 -22.10 -4.13 -6.13
CA LYS A 214 -21.42 -4.62 -4.92
C LYS A 214 -20.62 -3.54 -4.19
N VAL A 215 -19.81 -2.76 -4.91
CA VAL A 215 -18.96 -1.72 -4.31
C VAL A 215 -19.78 -0.58 -3.72
N CYS A 216 -20.84 -0.15 -4.41
CA CYS A 216 -21.69 0.94 -3.94
C CYS A 216 -22.53 0.53 -2.73
N LYS A 217 -22.98 -0.74 -2.70
CA LYS A 217 -23.77 -1.30 -1.59
C LYS A 217 -22.94 -1.37 -0.31
N GLU A 218 -21.69 -1.83 -0.41
CA GLU A 218 -20.73 -1.86 0.71
C GLU A 218 -20.39 -0.43 1.18
N LEU A 219 -20.08 0.49 0.27
CA LEU A 219 -19.81 1.89 0.62
C LEU A 219 -20.99 2.56 1.31
N PHE A 220 -22.21 2.35 0.80
CA PHE A 220 -23.41 2.91 1.40
C PHE A 220 -23.65 2.38 2.81
N LYS A 221 -23.44 1.07 3.03
CA LYS A 221 -23.57 0.46 4.36
C LYS A 221 -22.58 1.08 5.35
N LEU A 222 -21.32 1.23 4.94
CA LEU A 222 -20.28 1.85 5.76
C LEU A 222 -20.63 3.31 6.09
N LEU A 223 -20.97 4.13 5.09
CA LEU A 223 -21.30 5.54 5.28
C LEU A 223 -22.55 5.74 6.15
N LYS A 224 -23.56 4.86 6.02
CA LYS A 224 -24.76 4.89 6.86
C LYS A 224 -24.43 4.57 8.33
N GLN A 225 -23.55 3.59 8.57
CA GLN A 225 -23.10 3.26 9.93
C GLN A 225 -22.28 4.40 10.52
N ALA A 226 -21.36 4.97 9.75
CA ALA A 226 -20.52 6.08 10.17
C ALA A 226 -21.35 7.33 10.53
N GLU A 227 -22.31 7.72 9.69
CA GLU A 227 -23.21 8.83 9.97
C GLU A 227 -24.01 8.62 11.25
N SER A 228 -24.62 7.43 11.42
CA SER A 228 -25.42 7.12 12.61
C SER A 228 -24.60 7.16 13.90
N LEU A 229 -23.35 6.66 13.89
CA LEU A 229 -22.46 6.73 15.05
C LEU A 229 -22.02 8.16 15.34
N HIS A 230 -21.73 8.95 14.30
CA HIS A 230 -21.31 10.34 14.45
C HIS A 230 -22.44 11.22 15.01
N GLU A 231 -23.66 11.08 14.48
CA GLU A 231 -24.86 11.77 14.99
C GLU A 231 -25.14 11.38 16.44
N LYS A 232 -25.01 10.09 16.78
CA LYS A 232 -25.17 9.63 18.16
C LYS A 232 -24.12 10.23 19.09
N ALA A 233 -22.84 10.20 18.70
CA ALA A 233 -21.75 10.71 19.53
C ALA A 233 -21.88 12.21 19.79
N THR A 234 -22.22 12.98 18.75
CA THR A 234 -22.43 14.43 18.86
C THR A 234 -23.67 14.77 19.70
N SER A 235 -24.76 14.00 19.55
CA SER A 235 -25.96 14.13 20.38
C SER A 235 -25.68 13.83 21.85
N ASP A 236 -25.01 12.71 22.14
CA ASP A 236 -24.62 12.30 23.50
C ASP A 236 -23.74 13.37 24.16
N PHE A 237 -22.79 13.93 23.40
CA PHE A 237 -21.91 15.01 23.89
C PHE A 237 -22.70 16.28 24.22
N SER A 238 -23.54 16.74 23.30
CA SER A 238 -24.33 17.97 23.48
C SER A 238 -25.38 17.85 24.59
N SER A 239 -25.85 16.63 24.86
CA SER A 239 -26.83 16.33 25.92
C SER A 239 -26.20 16.15 27.31
N GLY A 240 -24.87 16.27 27.44
CA GLY A 240 -24.15 16.07 28.70
C GLY A 240 -23.89 14.60 29.07
N ASN A 241 -24.24 13.65 28.21
CA ASN A 241 -24.02 12.21 28.43
C ASN A 241 -22.58 11.81 28.04
N HIS A 242 -21.59 12.46 28.63
CA HIS A 242 -20.19 12.40 28.20
C HIS A 242 -19.59 10.98 28.22
N LYS A 243 -19.98 10.11 29.17
CA LYS A 243 -19.53 8.70 29.19
C LYS A 243 -20.07 7.89 28.00
N GLN A 244 -21.31 8.15 27.58
CA GLN A 244 -21.88 7.53 26.38
C GLN A 244 -21.23 8.11 25.12
N ALA A 245 -20.98 9.42 25.10
CA ALA A 245 -20.27 10.10 24.03
C ALA A 245 -18.88 9.50 23.81
N VAL A 246 -18.11 9.20 24.88
CA VAL A 246 -16.82 8.50 24.79
C VAL A 246 -16.96 7.18 24.02
N ASN A 247 -17.94 6.35 24.37
CA ASN A 247 -18.15 5.05 23.72
C ASN A 247 -18.57 5.22 22.24
N SER A 248 -19.47 6.16 21.95
CA SER A 248 -19.95 6.45 20.60
C SER A 248 -18.84 7.02 19.70
N PHE A 249 -18.01 7.94 20.22
CA PHE A 249 -16.85 8.48 19.50
C PHE A 249 -15.76 7.43 19.28
N LYS A 250 -15.46 6.59 20.26
CA LYS A 250 -14.55 5.45 20.07
C LYS A 250 -15.04 4.53 18.96
N ALA A 251 -16.31 4.10 19.03
CA ALA A 251 -16.89 3.23 18.00
C ALA A 251 -16.86 3.87 16.60
N TYR A 252 -17.09 5.18 16.51
CA TYR A 252 -16.98 5.91 15.25
C TYR A 252 -15.54 5.99 14.74
N ILE A 253 -14.57 6.33 15.59
CA ILE A 253 -13.15 6.37 15.22
C ILE A 253 -12.68 4.98 14.81
N ASP A 254 -13.03 3.96 15.59
CA ASP A 254 -12.71 2.56 15.29
C ASP A 254 -13.27 2.17 13.93
N LEU A 255 -14.55 2.45 13.63
CA LEU A 255 -15.13 2.16 12.32
C LEU A 255 -14.41 2.87 11.16
N MET A 256 -13.98 4.11 11.38
CA MET A 256 -13.35 4.95 10.35
C MET A 256 -11.86 4.66 10.17
N GLU A 257 -11.21 4.11 11.20
CA GLU A 257 -9.84 3.61 11.19
C GLU A 257 -9.75 2.09 10.96
N ASP A 258 -10.89 1.39 10.96
CA ASP A 258 -10.99 -0.04 10.71
C ASP A 258 -10.73 -0.33 9.23
N LYS A 259 -9.46 -0.57 8.95
CA LYS A 259 -8.96 -0.95 7.62
C LYS A 259 -9.27 -2.40 7.24
N ASP A 260 -9.82 -3.23 8.15
CA ASP A 260 -10.38 -4.54 7.79
C ASP A 260 -11.67 -4.38 6.96
N SER A 261 -12.35 -3.22 7.06
CA SER A 261 -13.51 -2.87 6.25
C SER A 261 -13.14 -2.48 4.79
N LYS A 262 -12.52 -3.42 4.08
CA LYS A 262 -12.42 -3.49 2.60
C LYS A 262 -11.79 -2.29 1.86
N ASN A 263 -11.02 -1.42 2.51
CA ASN A 263 -10.14 -0.42 1.87
C ASN A 263 -10.82 0.42 0.74
N ILE A 264 -12.13 0.66 0.83
CA ILE A 264 -12.88 1.28 -0.27
C ILE A 264 -12.72 2.80 -0.25
N LEU A 265 -12.55 3.39 0.94
CA LEU A 265 -12.42 4.83 1.14
C LEU A 265 -10.97 5.21 1.53
N PRO A 266 -10.46 6.37 1.04
CA PRO A 266 -9.17 6.90 1.48
C PRO A 266 -9.25 7.41 2.93
N GLY A 267 -8.13 7.38 3.68
CA GLY A 267 -8.11 7.79 5.09
C GLY A 267 -8.61 9.23 5.31
N VAL A 268 -9.48 9.40 6.30
CA VAL A 268 -10.06 10.69 6.72
C VAL A 268 -9.26 11.29 7.86
N ASP A 269 -9.12 12.60 7.83
CA ASP A 269 -8.60 13.34 8.98
C ASP A 269 -9.68 13.38 10.08
N LEU A 270 -9.44 12.63 11.15
CA LEU A 270 -10.32 12.52 12.30
C LEU A 270 -9.86 13.41 13.46
N THR A 271 -8.90 14.32 13.25
CA THR A 271 -8.28 15.11 14.34
C THR A 271 -9.32 15.82 15.20
N ASP A 272 -10.30 16.51 14.60
CA ASP A 272 -11.38 17.17 15.33
C ASP A 272 -12.21 16.19 16.19
N THR A 273 -12.52 15.02 15.63
CA THR A 273 -13.27 13.97 16.35
C THR A 273 -12.46 13.39 17.51
N LYS A 274 -11.16 13.16 17.30
CA LYS A 274 -10.25 12.66 18.34
C LYS A 274 -10.07 13.66 19.48
N VAL A 275 -10.00 14.96 19.15
CA VAL A 275 -9.97 16.04 20.14
C VAL A 275 -11.30 16.09 20.92
N LYS A 276 -12.45 16.01 20.24
CA LYS A 276 -13.76 15.91 20.90
C LYS A 276 -13.90 14.69 21.81
N LEU A 277 -13.25 13.57 21.47
CA LEU A 277 -13.16 12.41 22.35
C LEU A 277 -12.34 12.73 23.61
N CYS A 278 -11.18 13.41 23.50
CA CYS A 278 -10.42 13.89 24.66
C CYS A 278 -11.27 14.80 25.55
N GLU A 279 -12.02 15.74 24.95
CA GLU A 279 -12.94 16.60 25.68
C GLU A 279 -14.03 15.78 26.39
N SER A 280 -14.61 14.79 25.71
CA SER A 280 -15.62 13.89 26.29
C SER A 280 -15.09 13.12 27.50
N TYR A 281 -13.83 12.70 27.49
CA TYR A 281 -13.20 12.07 28.64
C TYR A 281 -13.08 13.03 29.83
N SER A 282 -12.60 14.25 29.59
CA SER A 282 -12.45 15.24 30.67
C SER A 282 -13.78 15.72 31.25
N GLU A 283 -14.81 15.90 30.41
CA GLU A 283 -16.12 16.39 30.84
C GLU A 283 -16.97 15.29 31.51
N ALA A 284 -16.63 14.01 31.32
CA ALA A 284 -17.31 12.91 32.01
C ALA A 284 -17.07 12.88 33.52
N GLN A 285 -15.99 13.49 34.02
CA GLN A 285 -15.62 13.56 35.44
C GLN A 285 -15.68 12.21 36.18
N ASP A 286 -15.37 11.12 35.49
CA ASP A 286 -15.47 9.75 35.99
C ASP A 286 -14.08 9.12 36.14
N HIS A 287 -13.69 8.82 37.39
CA HIS A 287 -12.40 8.20 37.72
C HIS A 287 -12.18 6.86 37.02
N THR A 288 -13.25 6.11 36.72
CA THR A 288 -13.13 4.77 36.11
C THR A 288 -12.60 4.79 34.68
N ILE A 289 -12.78 5.91 33.97
CA ILE A 289 -12.33 6.07 32.57
C ILE A 289 -11.21 7.10 32.42
N ALA A 290 -10.77 7.71 33.52
CA ALA A 290 -9.82 8.81 33.49
C ALA A 290 -8.40 8.36 33.09
N ASP A 291 -7.96 7.17 33.53
CA ASP A 291 -6.65 6.62 33.14
C ASP A 291 -6.60 6.31 31.64
N ASP A 292 -7.67 5.73 31.10
CA ASP A 292 -7.84 5.51 29.66
C ASP A 292 -7.80 6.85 28.90
N GLY A 293 -8.48 7.87 29.42
CA GLY A 293 -8.48 9.22 28.86
C GLY A 293 -7.09 9.86 28.86
N ILE A 294 -6.33 9.73 29.95
CA ILE A 294 -4.95 10.24 30.07
C ILE A 294 -4.05 9.55 29.04
N LYS A 295 -4.15 8.22 28.95
CA LYS A 295 -3.40 7.42 27.98
C LYS A 295 -3.73 7.86 26.55
N TYR A 296 -5.01 8.02 26.23
CA TYR A 296 -5.47 8.47 24.92
C TYR A 296 -5.04 9.90 24.57
N CYS A 297 -5.17 10.84 25.50
CA CYS A 297 -4.70 12.22 25.29
C CYS A 297 -3.19 12.25 25.07
N THR A 298 -2.43 11.45 25.81
CA THR A 298 -0.97 11.38 25.67
C THR A 298 -0.57 10.88 24.29
N THR A 299 -1.15 9.78 23.82
CA THR A 299 -0.85 9.25 22.48
C THR A 299 -1.24 10.25 21.38
N LEU A 300 -2.36 10.97 21.54
CA LEU A 300 -2.78 12.00 20.58
C LEU A 300 -1.83 13.21 20.58
N ILE A 301 -1.45 13.73 21.76
CA ILE A 301 -0.50 14.84 21.89
C ILE A 301 0.85 14.50 21.24
N ASP A 302 1.34 13.27 21.44
CA ASP A 302 2.62 12.81 20.86
C ASP A 302 2.53 12.69 19.32
N SER A 303 1.34 12.44 18.78
CA SER A 303 1.09 12.39 17.33
C SER A 303 0.93 13.77 16.68
N LEU A 304 0.63 14.81 17.48
CA LEU A 304 0.44 16.19 17.00
C LEU A 304 1.80 16.92 16.96
N GLY A 305 2.28 17.19 15.75
CA GLY A 305 3.63 17.71 15.51
C GLY A 305 3.87 19.18 15.86
N ASP A 306 2.84 20.03 15.85
CA ASP A 306 2.97 21.46 16.15
C ASP A 306 2.61 21.75 17.62
N GLU A 307 3.57 22.28 18.38
CA GLU A 307 3.42 22.67 19.80
C GLU A 307 2.35 23.76 19.99
N ASN A 308 2.14 24.63 18.98
CA ASN A 308 1.20 25.75 19.05
C ASN A 308 -0.16 25.44 18.42
N SER A 309 -0.41 24.21 17.96
CA SER A 309 -1.71 23.85 17.39
C SER A 309 -2.82 23.95 18.42
N GLU A 310 -3.92 24.63 18.07
CA GLU A 310 -5.15 24.69 18.88
C GLU A 310 -5.61 23.30 19.34
N TYR A 311 -5.47 22.27 18.48
CA TYR A 311 -5.81 20.88 18.82
C TYR A 311 -4.92 20.31 19.94
N LYS A 312 -3.62 20.61 19.92
CA LYS A 312 -2.68 20.13 20.95
C LYS A 312 -2.93 20.83 22.28
N VAL A 313 -3.25 22.13 22.24
CA VAL A 313 -3.65 22.91 23.42
C VAL A 313 -4.94 22.36 24.03
N ALA A 314 -5.94 22.02 23.21
CA ALA A 314 -7.18 21.39 23.67
C ALA A 314 -6.92 20.03 24.35
N CYS A 315 -6.11 19.17 23.75
CA CYS A 315 -5.75 17.87 24.33
C CYS A 315 -4.95 18.01 25.65
N LEU A 316 -4.00 18.94 25.72
CA LEU A 316 -3.25 19.23 26.95
C LEU A 316 -4.19 19.70 28.06
N MET A 317 -5.17 20.53 27.73
CA MET A 317 -6.18 20.98 28.67
C MET A 317 -7.03 19.81 29.18
N SER A 318 -7.55 18.96 28.30
CA SER A 318 -8.30 17.75 28.69
C SER A 318 -7.47 16.81 29.55
N ARG A 319 -6.18 16.59 29.20
CA ARG A 319 -5.27 15.74 30.00
C ARG A 319 -4.99 16.34 31.38
N ALA A 320 -4.80 17.65 31.49
CA ALA A 320 -4.63 18.33 32.76
C ALA A 320 -5.86 18.15 33.67
N GLN A 321 -7.08 18.26 33.12
CA GLN A 321 -8.32 18.02 33.88
C GLN A 321 -8.41 16.58 34.40
N LEU A 322 -8.02 15.60 33.57
CA LEU A 322 -8.00 14.19 33.98
C LEU A 322 -6.91 13.90 35.04
N HIS A 323 -5.75 14.54 34.95
CA HIS A 323 -4.71 14.43 35.99
C HIS A 323 -5.16 15.00 37.33
N VAL A 324 -5.92 16.11 37.34
CA VAL A 324 -6.57 16.61 38.56
C VAL A 324 -7.56 15.60 39.12
N LEU A 325 -8.33 14.94 38.25
CA LEU A 325 -9.28 13.90 38.67
C LEU A 325 -8.56 12.69 39.27
N GLN A 326 -7.40 12.30 38.76
CA GLN A 326 -6.57 11.22 39.31
C GLN A 326 -5.61 11.66 40.43
N GLU A 327 -5.76 12.88 40.95
CA GLU A 327 -4.92 13.44 42.02
C GLU A 327 -3.41 13.53 41.68
N ASP A 328 -3.04 13.47 40.39
CA ASP A 328 -1.67 13.66 39.89
C ASP A 328 -1.42 15.15 39.59
N PHE A 329 -1.33 15.95 40.66
CA PHE A 329 -1.27 17.40 40.58
C PHE A 329 0.02 17.94 39.92
N ASP A 330 1.14 17.22 40.01
CA ASP A 330 2.40 17.62 39.38
C ASP A 330 2.28 17.63 37.86
N LYS A 331 1.71 16.56 37.28
CA LYS A 331 1.47 16.49 35.83
C LYS A 331 0.38 17.45 35.39
N ALA A 332 -0.70 17.59 36.18
CA ALA A 332 -1.75 18.57 35.92
C ALA A 332 -1.20 20.01 35.83
N LYS A 333 -0.31 20.38 36.76
CA LYS A 333 0.37 21.68 36.77
C LYS A 333 1.25 21.88 35.55
N SER A 334 2.03 20.86 35.20
CA SER A 334 2.90 20.88 34.03
C SER A 334 2.11 21.14 32.74
N ASP A 335 1.04 20.37 32.50
CA ASP A 335 0.20 20.54 31.31
C ASP A 335 -0.53 21.89 31.30
N ALA A 336 -1.07 22.34 32.44
CA ALA A 336 -1.74 23.64 32.54
C ALA A 336 -0.79 24.83 32.28
N ASN A 337 0.48 24.74 32.70
CA ASN A 337 1.48 25.76 32.38
C ASN A 337 1.82 25.79 30.90
N ARG A 338 1.95 24.62 30.25
CA ARG A 338 2.14 24.55 28.78
C ARG A 338 0.99 25.19 28.02
N VAL A 339 -0.25 24.95 28.45
CA VAL A 339 -1.44 25.60 27.88
C VAL A 339 -1.38 27.12 28.10
N ARG A 340 -0.98 27.58 29.29
CA ARG A 340 -0.86 29.01 29.63
C ARG A 340 0.20 29.74 28.80
N GLU A 341 1.28 29.05 28.43
CA GLU A 341 2.36 29.59 27.61
C GLU A 341 2.04 29.61 26.10
N SER A 342 0.92 28.98 25.69
CA SER A 342 0.48 28.92 24.29
C SER A 342 -0.29 30.17 23.84
N GLU A 343 -0.31 30.42 22.53
CA GLU A 343 -1.07 31.52 21.90
C GLU A 343 -2.59 31.41 22.11
N HIS A 344 -3.09 30.21 22.43
CA HIS A 344 -4.51 29.91 22.62
C HIS A 344 -4.96 29.92 24.10
N ALA A 345 -4.11 30.39 25.01
CA ALA A 345 -4.37 30.40 26.46
C ALA A 345 -5.67 31.14 26.85
N SER A 346 -6.04 32.18 26.10
CA SER A 346 -7.25 32.99 26.34
C SER A 346 -8.54 32.15 26.37
N LYS A 347 -8.63 31.12 25.52
CA LYS A 347 -9.79 30.21 25.43
C LYS A 347 -9.98 29.37 26.70
N TYR A 348 -8.90 29.12 27.44
CA TYR A 348 -8.88 28.19 28.58
C TYR A 348 -8.58 28.87 29.92
N GLN A 349 -8.52 30.20 29.96
CA GLN A 349 -8.05 30.96 31.12
C GLN A 349 -8.77 30.61 32.44
N GLN A 350 -10.09 30.45 32.40
CA GLN A 350 -10.88 30.02 33.57
C GLN A 350 -10.53 28.59 34.02
N LYS A 351 -10.44 27.64 33.07
CA LYS A 351 -10.08 26.24 33.36
C LYS A 351 -8.65 26.14 33.94
N ILE A 352 -7.69 26.91 33.42
CA ILE A 352 -6.32 26.97 33.92
C ILE A 352 -6.29 27.46 35.37
N GLN A 353 -7.02 28.54 35.69
CA GLN A 353 -7.08 29.08 37.05
C GLN A 353 -7.67 28.05 38.04
N GLN A 354 -8.72 27.33 37.65
CA GLN A 354 -9.32 26.28 38.47
C GLN A 354 -8.34 25.15 38.77
N ILE A 355 -7.60 24.66 37.76
CA ILE A 355 -6.60 23.59 37.94
C ILE A 355 -5.48 24.07 38.86
N LEU A 356 -4.87 25.21 38.56
CA LEU A 356 -3.75 25.73 39.34
C LEU A 356 -4.15 26.05 40.79
N GLY A 357 -5.39 26.50 41.03
CA GLY A 357 -5.93 26.69 42.37
C GLY A 357 -6.01 25.38 43.17
N ARG A 358 -6.50 24.29 42.55
CA ARG A 358 -6.56 22.96 43.17
C ARG A 358 -5.16 22.39 43.46
N VAL A 359 -4.23 22.53 42.52
CA VAL A 359 -2.82 22.12 42.69
C VAL A 359 -2.19 22.82 43.90
N GLN A 360 -2.33 24.15 44.00
CA GLN A 360 -1.78 24.93 45.12
C GLN A 360 -2.37 24.53 46.47
N GLN A 361 -3.66 24.17 46.50
CA GLN A 361 -4.31 23.66 47.71
C GLN A 361 -3.67 22.33 48.14
N GLN A 362 -3.38 21.41 47.21
CA GLN A 362 -2.74 20.14 47.53
C GLN A 362 -1.25 20.28 47.88
N GLU A 363 -0.50 21.17 47.22
CA GLU A 363 0.91 21.43 47.56
C GLU A 363 1.06 21.93 49.01
N ARG A 364 0.09 22.70 49.51
CA ARG A 364 0.02 23.10 50.94
C ARG A 364 -0.26 21.92 51.88
N ILE A 365 -0.98 20.90 51.42
CA ILE A 365 -1.27 19.68 52.19
C ILE A 365 -0.06 18.73 52.16
N ASN A 366 0.62 18.59 51.03
CA ASN A 366 1.76 17.67 50.84
C ASN A 366 3.08 18.21 51.41
N SER A 367 3.25 19.54 51.52
CA SER A 367 4.41 20.15 52.21
C SER A 367 4.49 19.79 53.71
N GLN A 368 3.52 19.05 54.23
CA GLN A 368 3.52 18.46 55.57
C GLN A 368 3.98 16.98 55.61
N LYS A 369 4.28 16.31 54.49
CA LYS A 369 4.70 14.89 54.45
C LYS A 369 5.91 14.62 53.52
N THR A 370 7.06 14.55 54.16
CA THR A 370 8.39 13.92 53.89
C THR A 370 8.90 13.46 52.50
N THR A 371 10.24 13.47 52.48
CA THR A 371 11.28 13.51 51.44
C THR A 371 11.78 12.15 50.91
N ILE A 372 12.39 12.15 49.69
CA ILE A 372 13.52 11.33 49.11
C ILE A 372 13.22 10.49 47.83
N ARG A 373 14.18 10.55 46.87
CA ARG A 373 14.40 9.89 45.53
C ARG A 373 15.80 9.19 45.53
N PRO A 374 16.27 8.28 44.60
CA PRO A 374 16.57 8.59 43.16
C PRO A 374 16.75 7.44 42.08
N LEU A 375 17.04 7.92 40.83
CA LEU A 375 17.50 7.47 39.47
C LEU A 375 18.07 6.06 39.06
N GLY A 376 18.01 5.76 37.72
CA GLY A 376 18.98 4.95 36.93
C GLY A 376 18.65 4.70 35.42
N LEU A 377 19.65 4.69 34.50
CA LEU A 377 19.65 4.73 33.00
C LEU A 377 20.30 3.47 32.32
N ILE A 378 20.03 3.13 31.03
CA ILE A 378 20.86 2.21 30.15
C ILE A 378 20.82 2.54 28.62
N GLU A 379 21.97 2.41 27.91
CA GLU A 379 22.27 2.62 26.46
C GLU A 379 22.16 1.38 25.51
N ARG A 380 22.24 1.55 24.16
CA ARG A 380 22.23 0.50 23.09
C ARG A 380 23.41 0.59 22.08
N ARG A 381 23.85 -0.56 21.51
CA ARG A 381 24.89 -0.74 20.45
C ARG A 381 24.32 -1.11 19.04
N ARG A 382 25.14 -0.92 17.99
CA ARG A 382 24.87 -1.05 16.52
C ARG A 382 25.62 -2.24 15.85
N MET A 383 25.14 -2.79 14.72
CA MET A 383 25.80 -3.82 13.87
C MET A 383 25.87 -3.47 12.35
N LYS A 384 26.84 -4.08 11.64
CA LYS A 384 27.32 -3.88 10.24
C LYS A 384 26.50 -4.64 9.15
N SER A 385 26.62 -4.22 7.88
CA SER A 385 25.90 -4.71 6.67
C SER A 385 26.71 -5.62 5.71
N LEU A 386 26.03 -6.50 4.96
CA LEU A 386 26.54 -7.35 3.86
C LEU A 386 25.88 -6.96 2.49
N LYS A 387 26.58 -7.16 1.35
CA LYS A 387 26.21 -6.77 -0.05
C LYS A 387 25.52 -7.92 -0.83
N MET A 388 24.58 -7.62 -1.75
CA MET A 388 23.89 -8.58 -2.64
C MET A 388 23.83 -8.09 -4.12
N THR A 389 23.84 -9.01 -5.10
CA THR A 389 23.88 -8.77 -6.58
C THR A 389 22.55 -9.14 -7.30
N PHE A 390 22.15 -8.43 -8.37
CA PHE A 390 20.84 -8.56 -9.05
C PHE A 390 20.95 -8.85 -10.58
N ASN A 391 20.29 -9.88 -11.10
CA ASN A 391 20.47 -10.40 -12.47
C ASN A 391 19.21 -10.25 -13.37
N ILE A 392 19.39 -9.74 -14.60
CA ILE A 392 18.31 -9.48 -15.57
C ILE A 392 18.61 -10.23 -16.87
N LEU A 393 17.67 -11.03 -17.37
CA LEU A 393 17.73 -11.72 -18.66
C LEU A 393 16.84 -11.01 -19.69
N ILE A 394 17.37 -10.74 -20.88
CA ILE A 394 16.64 -10.08 -21.97
C ILE A 394 16.82 -10.87 -23.26
N THR A 395 15.72 -11.22 -23.92
CA THR A 395 15.75 -11.92 -25.21
C THR A 395 15.71 -10.95 -26.40
N GLY A 396 16.45 -11.26 -27.46
CA GLY A 396 16.43 -10.48 -28.71
C GLY A 396 17.14 -9.12 -28.63
N CYS A 397 18.37 -9.09 -28.13
CA CYS A 397 19.13 -7.86 -27.83
C CYS A 397 20.02 -7.34 -28.96
N SER A 398 20.00 -7.93 -30.15
CA SER A 398 20.94 -7.55 -31.22
C SER A 398 20.67 -6.16 -31.82
N LYS A 399 19.44 -5.65 -31.71
CA LYS A 399 19.04 -4.32 -32.22
C LYS A 399 17.73 -3.84 -31.59
N GLY A 400 17.36 -2.58 -31.85
CA GLY A 400 16.06 -2.02 -31.49
C GLY A 400 15.84 -1.93 -29.97
N ILE A 401 14.64 -2.30 -29.52
CA ILE A 401 14.20 -2.16 -28.13
C ILE A 401 15.11 -2.96 -27.17
N GLY A 402 15.42 -4.21 -27.50
CA GLY A 402 16.28 -5.06 -26.68
C GLY A 402 17.67 -4.46 -26.45
N LEU A 403 18.32 -3.96 -27.51
CA LEU A 403 19.60 -3.28 -27.40
C LEU A 403 19.50 -2.01 -26.53
N LYS A 404 18.47 -1.19 -26.74
CA LYS A 404 18.30 0.06 -25.97
C LYS A 404 18.01 -0.20 -24.50
N LEU A 405 17.31 -1.29 -24.18
CA LEU A 405 17.11 -1.75 -22.81
C LEU A 405 18.44 -2.13 -22.15
N VAL A 406 19.32 -2.85 -22.87
CA VAL A 406 20.66 -3.19 -22.38
C VAL A 406 21.47 -1.91 -22.10
N GLU A 407 21.52 -0.96 -23.04
CA GLU A 407 22.20 0.33 -22.84
C GLU A 407 21.69 1.07 -21.59
N LEU A 408 20.37 1.17 -21.45
CA LEU A 408 19.73 1.89 -20.34
C LEU A 408 20.02 1.22 -18.99
N LEU A 409 20.02 -0.13 -18.95
CA LEU A 409 20.29 -0.89 -17.73
C LEU A 409 21.77 -0.87 -17.34
N LEU A 410 22.69 -0.77 -18.30
CA LEU A 410 24.13 -0.66 -18.01
C LEU A 410 24.54 0.78 -17.64
N SER A 411 23.83 1.79 -18.16
CA SER A 411 24.09 3.20 -17.86
C SER A 411 23.75 3.61 -16.41
N SER A 412 23.03 2.76 -15.66
CA SER A 412 22.73 3.03 -14.25
C SER A 412 23.90 2.70 -13.33
N ASN A 413 24.11 3.53 -12.30
CA ASN A 413 25.23 3.42 -11.37
C ASN A 413 24.94 2.42 -10.22
N ASP A 414 24.62 1.18 -10.58
CA ASP A 414 24.30 0.08 -9.65
C ASP A 414 25.01 -1.22 -10.02
N GLN A 415 24.89 -2.25 -9.18
CA GLN A 415 25.56 -3.54 -9.37
C GLN A 415 24.71 -4.58 -10.13
N ARG A 416 23.76 -4.16 -10.98
CA ARG A 416 22.96 -5.09 -11.78
C ARG A 416 23.78 -5.73 -12.90
N ARG A 417 23.58 -7.04 -13.11
CA ARG A 417 24.13 -7.81 -14.22
C ARG A 417 23.05 -8.06 -15.27
N VAL A 418 23.38 -7.83 -16.53
CA VAL A 418 22.51 -7.99 -17.69
C VAL A 418 23.00 -9.17 -18.52
N PHE A 419 22.10 -10.13 -18.73
CA PHE A 419 22.27 -11.29 -19.58
C PHE A 419 21.48 -11.04 -20.86
N ALA A 420 22.17 -10.56 -21.89
CA ALA A 420 21.59 -10.19 -23.16
C ALA A 420 21.71 -11.36 -24.14
N THR A 421 20.58 -11.84 -24.69
CA THR A 421 20.63 -12.94 -25.66
C THR A 421 20.23 -12.50 -27.05
N CYS A 422 20.87 -13.08 -28.06
CA CYS A 422 20.53 -12.88 -29.46
C CYS A 422 20.98 -14.07 -30.30
N ARG A 423 20.48 -14.22 -31.52
CA ARG A 423 20.78 -15.38 -32.36
C ARG A 423 22.27 -15.49 -32.73
N ASN A 424 22.86 -14.37 -33.14
CA ASN A 424 24.25 -14.30 -33.60
C ASN A 424 25.03 -13.23 -32.83
N PRO A 425 25.58 -13.53 -31.64
CA PRO A 425 26.35 -12.58 -30.83
C PRO A 425 27.53 -11.94 -31.55
N GLU A 426 28.22 -12.68 -32.42
CA GLU A 426 29.41 -12.21 -33.16
C GLU A 426 29.07 -11.06 -34.13
N HIS A 427 27.86 -11.06 -34.68
CA HIS A 427 27.40 -10.03 -35.61
C HIS A 427 26.65 -8.88 -34.90
N ALA A 428 26.46 -8.94 -33.58
CA ALA A 428 25.80 -7.90 -32.79
C ALA A 428 26.80 -6.80 -32.37
N THR A 429 27.37 -6.08 -33.33
CA THR A 429 28.49 -5.11 -33.12
C THR A 429 28.22 -4.10 -32.00
N GLN A 430 27.02 -3.54 -31.93
CA GLN A 430 26.64 -2.58 -30.89
C GLN A 430 26.60 -3.21 -29.48
N LEU A 431 26.16 -4.47 -29.39
CA LEU A 431 26.12 -5.20 -28.12
C LEU A 431 27.54 -5.59 -27.68
N GLN A 432 28.41 -5.96 -28.63
CA GLN A 432 29.83 -6.23 -28.37
C GLN A 432 30.58 -4.98 -27.88
N ASN A 433 30.28 -3.80 -28.44
CA ASN A 433 30.83 -2.54 -27.96
C ASN A 433 30.42 -2.26 -26.50
N LEU A 434 29.17 -2.57 -26.11
CA LEU A 434 28.71 -2.44 -24.72
C LEU A 434 29.42 -3.44 -23.79
N LEU A 435 29.74 -4.64 -24.28
CA LEU A 435 30.48 -5.64 -23.48
C LEU A 435 31.88 -5.15 -23.15
N GLN A 436 32.55 -4.46 -24.09
CA GLN A 436 33.86 -3.85 -23.84
C GLN A 436 33.79 -2.74 -22.78
N LEU A 437 32.69 -1.97 -22.74
CA LEU A 437 32.49 -0.90 -21.76
C LEU A 437 32.07 -1.42 -20.37
N TYR A 438 31.39 -2.58 -20.31
CA TYR A 438 30.83 -3.12 -19.07
C TYR A 438 31.10 -4.64 -18.88
N PRO A 439 32.37 -5.09 -18.89
CA PRO A 439 32.71 -6.52 -18.92
C PRO A 439 32.23 -7.30 -17.69
N ASP A 440 32.15 -6.65 -16.52
CA ASP A 440 31.71 -7.29 -15.27
C ASP A 440 30.18 -7.36 -15.11
N ARG A 441 29.45 -6.57 -15.91
CA ARG A 441 28.00 -6.38 -15.78
C ARG A 441 27.21 -6.90 -16.97
N LEU A 442 27.79 -6.97 -18.17
CA LEU A 442 27.14 -7.48 -19.36
C LEU A 442 27.65 -8.88 -19.69
N ARG A 443 26.74 -9.79 -20.00
CA ARG A 443 27.03 -11.08 -20.60
C ARG A 443 26.16 -11.26 -21.83
N ILE A 444 26.77 -11.77 -22.90
CA ILE A 444 26.08 -12.04 -24.16
C ILE A 444 26.11 -13.55 -24.41
N ASP A 445 24.95 -14.17 -24.64
CA ASP A 445 24.85 -15.59 -24.99
C ASP A 445 23.97 -15.80 -26.24
N PRO A 446 24.25 -16.81 -27.08
CA PRO A 446 23.40 -17.16 -28.21
C PRO A 446 22.07 -17.77 -27.75
N LEU A 447 20.95 -17.31 -28.32
CA LEU A 447 19.61 -17.86 -28.06
C LEU A 447 18.64 -17.53 -29.20
N ASP A 448 17.93 -18.54 -29.71
CA ASP A 448 16.79 -18.37 -30.60
C ASP A 448 15.51 -18.88 -29.94
N VAL A 449 14.64 -17.97 -29.49
CA VAL A 449 13.41 -18.34 -28.78
C VAL A 449 12.39 -19.09 -29.66
N SER A 450 12.57 -19.13 -30.98
CA SER A 450 11.75 -19.96 -31.89
C SER A 450 12.18 -21.43 -31.90
N GLN A 451 13.37 -21.75 -31.39
CA GLN A 451 13.95 -23.09 -31.36
C GLN A 451 14.11 -23.56 -29.91
N GLU A 452 13.22 -24.44 -29.47
CA GLU A 452 13.17 -24.90 -28.07
C GLU A 452 14.49 -25.51 -27.59
N GLU A 453 15.21 -26.20 -28.47
CA GLU A 453 16.49 -26.84 -28.13
C GLU A 453 17.54 -25.82 -27.69
N THR A 454 17.51 -24.61 -28.27
CA THR A 454 18.42 -23.53 -27.87
C THR A 454 18.04 -22.96 -26.50
N ILE A 455 16.74 -22.93 -26.16
CA ILE A 455 16.25 -22.54 -24.82
C ILE A 455 16.72 -23.56 -23.78
N LYS A 456 16.54 -24.86 -24.03
CA LYS A 456 17.00 -25.93 -23.13
C LYS A 456 18.50 -25.84 -22.87
N THR A 457 19.28 -25.74 -23.94
CA THR A 457 20.75 -25.61 -23.85
C THR A 457 21.17 -24.37 -23.04
N TYR A 458 20.51 -23.23 -23.27
CA TYR A 458 20.79 -22.00 -22.53
C TYR A 458 20.42 -22.12 -21.04
N VAL A 459 19.24 -22.67 -20.74
CA VAL A 459 18.76 -22.82 -19.37
C VAL A 459 19.64 -23.80 -18.58
N GLU A 460 20.05 -24.92 -19.18
CA GLU A 460 20.93 -25.89 -18.51
C GLU A 460 22.29 -25.28 -18.19
N LYS A 461 22.81 -24.40 -19.06
CA LYS A 461 24.04 -23.63 -18.81
C LYS A 461 23.89 -22.66 -17.62
N MET A 462 22.71 -22.08 -17.42
CA MET A 462 22.45 -21.09 -16.36
C MET A 462 22.04 -21.72 -15.02
N LYS A 463 21.47 -22.92 -15.09
CA LYS A 463 21.04 -23.71 -13.94
C LYS A 463 22.19 -23.85 -12.93
N ASN A 464 21.88 -23.65 -11.65
CA ASN A 464 22.82 -23.62 -10.51
C ASN A 464 23.87 -22.49 -10.52
N GLN A 465 24.00 -21.71 -11.59
CA GLN A 465 24.96 -20.60 -11.67
C GLN A 465 24.32 -19.23 -11.45
N VAL A 466 23.09 -19.04 -11.94
CA VAL A 466 22.42 -17.74 -11.97
C VAL A 466 20.96 -17.89 -11.59
N LYS A 467 20.51 -16.98 -10.71
CA LYS A 467 19.10 -16.74 -10.45
C LYS A 467 18.67 -15.43 -11.10
N PHE A 468 17.73 -15.51 -12.04
CA PHE A 468 17.19 -14.35 -12.74
C PHE A 468 16.10 -13.69 -11.91
N HIS A 469 16.27 -12.39 -11.68
CA HIS A 469 15.31 -11.56 -10.96
C HIS A 469 14.30 -10.92 -11.93
N ILE A 470 14.69 -10.76 -13.19
CA ILE A 470 13.81 -10.27 -14.26
C ILE A 470 14.10 -11.06 -15.53
N LEU A 471 13.06 -11.54 -16.20
CA LEU A 471 13.07 -11.97 -17.59
C LEU A 471 12.29 -10.94 -18.42
N ILE A 472 12.92 -10.37 -19.43
CA ILE A 472 12.27 -9.53 -20.42
C ILE A 472 12.21 -10.31 -21.74
N ASN A 473 11.03 -10.84 -22.05
CA ASN A 473 10.73 -11.47 -23.33
C ASN A 473 10.49 -10.38 -24.38
N ASN A 474 11.58 -9.88 -24.96
CA ASN A 474 11.58 -8.83 -25.96
C ASN A 474 11.65 -9.36 -27.40
N ALA A 475 12.20 -10.55 -27.62
CA ALA A 475 12.32 -11.12 -28.95
C ALA A 475 10.97 -11.09 -29.70
N GLY A 476 10.99 -10.57 -30.93
CA GLY A 476 9.80 -10.49 -31.74
C GLY A 476 10.08 -10.27 -33.22
N THR A 477 9.22 -10.84 -34.05
CA THR A 477 9.29 -10.78 -35.51
C THR A 477 7.94 -10.36 -36.10
N PHE A 478 8.00 -9.85 -37.33
CA PHE A 478 6.84 -9.51 -38.14
C PHE A 478 6.87 -10.33 -39.42
N SER A 479 5.72 -10.41 -40.11
CA SER A 479 5.65 -10.99 -41.44
C SER A 479 6.66 -10.33 -42.39
N PRO A 480 7.39 -11.11 -43.20
CA PRO A 480 8.24 -10.56 -44.25
C PRO A 480 7.41 -9.77 -45.28
N ASN A 481 6.13 -10.11 -45.45
CA ASN A 481 5.19 -9.34 -46.25
C ASN A 481 4.74 -8.08 -45.50
N ARG A 482 5.36 -6.94 -45.84
CA ARG A 482 5.03 -5.62 -45.24
C ARG A 482 3.58 -5.16 -45.49
N PHE A 483 2.91 -5.72 -46.48
CA PHE A 483 1.53 -5.42 -46.86
C PHE A 483 0.58 -6.58 -46.52
N GLU A 484 0.95 -7.44 -45.57
CA GLU A 484 0.07 -8.50 -45.08
C GLU A 484 -1.28 -7.92 -44.60
N THR A 485 -2.35 -8.52 -45.07
CA THR A 485 -3.76 -8.25 -44.81
C THR A 485 -4.44 -9.55 -44.40
N LEU A 486 -5.73 -9.48 -44.04
CA LEU A 486 -6.52 -10.67 -43.74
C LEU A 486 -6.59 -11.65 -44.92
N LEU A 487 -6.63 -11.16 -46.16
CA LEU A 487 -6.87 -11.97 -47.35
C LEU A 487 -5.62 -12.65 -47.91
N ASN A 488 -4.42 -12.23 -47.48
CA ASN A 488 -3.14 -12.73 -48.02
C ASN A 488 -2.14 -13.17 -46.93
N ALA A 489 -2.58 -13.28 -45.67
CA ALA A 489 -1.78 -13.88 -44.61
C ALA A 489 -1.63 -15.38 -44.87
N THR A 490 -0.39 -15.90 -44.79
CA THR A 490 -0.11 -17.31 -45.03
C THR A 490 -0.04 -18.09 -43.71
N LYS A 491 -0.41 -19.37 -43.75
CA LYS A 491 -0.24 -20.29 -42.60
C LYS A 491 1.21 -20.30 -42.11
N GLN A 492 2.18 -20.32 -43.02
CA GLN A 492 3.60 -20.40 -42.71
C GLN A 492 4.09 -19.15 -41.96
N ASP A 493 3.71 -17.96 -42.43
CA ASP A 493 4.06 -16.70 -41.76
C ASP A 493 3.39 -16.61 -40.38
N MET A 494 2.13 -17.02 -40.27
CA MET A 494 1.43 -17.02 -38.98
C MET A 494 2.12 -17.93 -37.97
N LEU A 495 2.45 -19.18 -38.34
CA LEU A 495 3.10 -20.12 -37.43
C LEU A 495 4.48 -19.62 -36.98
N SER A 496 5.34 -19.20 -37.91
CA SER A 496 6.69 -18.71 -37.57
C SER A 496 6.69 -17.47 -36.68
N ILE A 497 5.71 -16.57 -36.86
CA ILE A 497 5.54 -15.39 -36.00
C ILE A 497 5.03 -15.80 -34.62
N TYR A 498 4.11 -16.77 -34.52
CA TYR A 498 3.62 -17.29 -33.24
C TYR A 498 4.71 -18.01 -32.46
N GLU A 499 5.55 -18.80 -33.13
CA GLU A 499 6.71 -19.47 -32.55
C GLU A 499 7.61 -18.47 -31.83
N THR A 500 7.92 -17.34 -32.45
CA THR A 500 8.79 -16.32 -31.83
C THR A 500 8.04 -15.45 -30.81
N ASN A 501 6.86 -14.94 -31.15
CA ASN A 501 6.21 -13.87 -30.40
C ASN A 501 5.39 -14.37 -29.21
N CYS A 502 4.96 -15.62 -29.20
CA CYS A 502 4.03 -16.17 -28.21
C CYS A 502 4.58 -17.45 -27.57
N ILE A 503 4.95 -18.44 -28.39
CA ILE A 503 5.43 -19.74 -27.90
C ILE A 503 6.82 -19.60 -27.27
N GLY A 504 7.72 -18.82 -27.87
CA GLY A 504 9.04 -18.54 -27.31
C GLY A 504 8.99 -18.00 -25.88
N PRO A 505 8.22 -16.92 -25.59
CA PRO A 505 7.98 -16.45 -24.23
C PRO A 505 7.42 -17.52 -23.27
N LEU A 506 6.52 -18.39 -23.74
CA LEU A 506 6.02 -19.53 -22.96
C LEU A 506 7.12 -20.51 -22.59
N LEU A 507 7.88 -20.98 -23.58
CA LEU A 507 8.95 -21.94 -23.40
C LEU A 507 10.07 -21.39 -22.52
N MET A 508 10.41 -20.11 -22.68
CA MET A 508 11.38 -19.43 -21.80
C MET A 508 10.93 -19.49 -20.34
N VAL A 509 9.66 -19.17 -20.07
CA VAL A 509 9.11 -19.23 -18.70
C VAL A 509 9.10 -20.67 -18.20
N GLN A 510 8.59 -21.63 -18.98
CA GLN A 510 8.52 -23.05 -18.59
C GLN A 510 9.89 -23.63 -18.25
N HIS A 511 10.88 -23.45 -19.13
CA HIS A 511 12.21 -24.03 -18.94
C HIS A 511 12.96 -23.37 -17.79
N LEU A 512 12.94 -22.04 -17.68
CA LEU A 512 13.56 -21.33 -16.56
C LEU A 512 12.89 -21.67 -15.22
N TYR A 513 11.56 -21.83 -15.22
CA TYR A 513 10.81 -22.21 -14.03
C TYR A 513 11.10 -23.64 -13.60
N ASN A 514 10.93 -24.62 -14.49
CA ASN A 514 11.13 -26.04 -14.20
C ASN A 514 12.56 -26.37 -13.77
N ASN A 515 13.53 -25.57 -14.19
CA ASN A 515 14.95 -25.70 -13.80
C ASN A 515 15.35 -24.76 -12.66
N ASN A 516 14.40 -24.15 -11.96
CA ASN A 516 14.65 -23.29 -10.79
C ASN A 516 15.68 -22.18 -11.10
N CYS A 517 15.59 -21.54 -12.26
CA CYS A 517 16.48 -20.45 -12.67
C CYS A 517 15.94 -19.06 -12.30
N PHE A 518 14.70 -18.96 -11.79
CA PHE A 518 14.15 -17.72 -11.26
C PHE A 518 14.49 -17.53 -9.79
N GLU A 519 14.70 -16.27 -9.41
CA GLU A 519 14.69 -15.84 -8.01
C GLU A 519 13.25 -15.69 -7.51
N ASN A 520 13.04 -15.80 -6.20
CA ASN A 520 11.73 -15.57 -5.60
C ASN A 520 11.28 -14.12 -5.84
N GLY A 521 10.11 -13.93 -6.46
CA GLY A 521 9.63 -12.60 -6.84
C GLY A 521 10.08 -12.13 -8.24
N ALA A 522 10.60 -13.03 -9.08
CA ALA A 522 11.08 -12.67 -10.41
C ALA A 522 9.99 -12.01 -11.27
N ILE A 523 10.37 -10.98 -12.02
CA ILE A 523 9.45 -10.27 -12.93
C ILE A 523 9.59 -10.88 -14.32
N VAL A 524 8.49 -11.34 -14.92
CA VAL A 524 8.43 -11.71 -16.34
C VAL A 524 7.73 -10.59 -17.10
N ALA A 525 8.49 -9.82 -17.86
CA ALA A 525 7.97 -8.77 -18.71
C ALA A 525 7.85 -9.28 -20.15
N ASN A 526 6.63 -9.36 -20.66
CA ASN A 526 6.36 -9.73 -22.05
C ASN A 526 6.15 -8.46 -22.86
N VAL A 527 7.03 -8.22 -23.85
CA VAL A 527 6.95 -7.04 -24.71
C VAL A 527 5.89 -7.27 -25.78
N SER A 528 4.78 -6.56 -25.61
CA SER A 528 3.63 -6.57 -26.52
C SER A 528 3.55 -5.27 -27.32
N SER A 529 2.48 -5.06 -28.08
CA SER A 529 2.31 -3.90 -28.93
C SER A 529 0.92 -3.29 -28.80
N GLY A 530 0.80 -1.97 -29.02
CA GLY A 530 -0.50 -1.32 -29.22
C GLY A 530 -1.31 -1.96 -30.36
N MET A 531 -0.63 -2.62 -31.32
CA MET A 531 -1.26 -3.38 -32.40
C MET A 531 -2.02 -4.63 -31.92
N ALA A 532 -1.75 -5.11 -30.70
CA ALA A 532 -2.39 -6.27 -30.08
C ALA A 532 -3.69 -5.95 -29.31
N SER A 533 -4.12 -4.68 -29.32
CA SER A 533 -5.33 -4.28 -28.61
C SER A 533 -6.57 -4.55 -29.46
N ILE A 534 -7.42 -5.48 -29.00
CA ILE A 534 -8.74 -5.75 -29.59
C ILE A 534 -9.57 -4.46 -29.61
N ASN A 535 -9.65 -3.75 -28.47
CA ASN A 535 -10.44 -2.53 -28.34
C ASN A 535 -9.98 -1.38 -29.27
N ARG A 536 -8.67 -1.28 -29.56
CA ARG A 536 -8.14 -0.26 -30.49
C ARG A 536 -8.22 -0.68 -31.96
N THR A 537 -8.63 -1.91 -32.27
CA THR A 537 -8.68 -2.44 -33.64
C THR A 537 -10.03 -2.10 -34.29
N ASN A 538 -10.20 -0.85 -34.69
CA ASN A 538 -11.44 -0.30 -35.24
C ASN A 538 -11.38 0.02 -36.75
N ARG A 539 -10.27 -0.34 -37.42
CA ARG A 539 -10.06 -0.19 -38.88
C ARG A 539 -9.27 -1.39 -39.40
N PRO A 540 -9.35 -1.72 -40.71
CA PRO A 540 -8.54 -2.77 -41.30
C PRO A 540 -7.05 -2.57 -40.99
N ARG A 541 -6.45 -3.54 -40.28
CA ARG A 541 -5.04 -3.48 -39.89
C ARG A 541 -4.19 -4.30 -40.85
N LYS A 542 -3.03 -3.76 -41.19
CA LYS A 542 -1.94 -4.53 -41.81
C LYS A 542 -1.23 -5.36 -40.73
N ARG A 543 -0.55 -6.44 -41.13
CA ARG A 543 0.22 -7.33 -40.24
C ARG A 543 -0.68 -8.13 -39.30
N VAL A 544 -1.67 -8.81 -39.88
CA VAL A 544 -2.65 -9.61 -39.13
C VAL A 544 -1.96 -10.66 -38.27
N SER A 545 -0.96 -11.36 -38.82
CA SER A 545 -0.21 -12.40 -38.13
C SER A 545 0.48 -11.87 -36.87
N TYR A 546 1.10 -10.68 -36.98
CA TYR A 546 1.72 -10.00 -35.84
C TYR A 546 0.70 -9.59 -34.77
N CYS A 547 -0.40 -8.95 -35.18
CA CYS A 547 -1.45 -8.50 -34.26
C CYS A 547 -2.05 -9.68 -33.48
N CYS A 548 -2.37 -10.78 -34.17
CA CYS A 548 -2.89 -11.99 -33.55
C CYS A 548 -1.87 -12.62 -32.60
N SER A 549 -0.60 -12.74 -33.00
CA SER A 549 0.45 -13.32 -32.13
C SER A 549 0.68 -12.53 -30.84
N LYS A 550 0.65 -11.19 -30.90
CA LYS A 550 0.82 -10.33 -29.73
C LYS A 550 -0.46 -10.26 -28.88
N THR A 551 -1.64 -10.42 -29.49
CA THR A 551 -2.89 -10.61 -28.74
C THR A 551 -2.89 -11.94 -28.00
N ALA A 552 -2.39 -13.01 -28.64
CA ALA A 552 -2.20 -14.31 -27.99
C ALA A 552 -1.18 -14.21 -26.85
N LEU A 553 -0.06 -13.50 -27.04
CA LEU A 553 0.87 -13.19 -25.96
C LEU A 553 0.18 -12.42 -24.81
N ASN A 554 -0.78 -11.54 -25.11
CA ASN A 554 -1.57 -10.85 -24.09
C ASN A 554 -2.42 -11.81 -23.27
N MET A 555 -3.17 -12.69 -23.91
CA MET A 555 -3.93 -13.70 -23.18
C MET A 555 -3.01 -14.63 -22.39
N LEU A 556 -1.95 -15.12 -23.02
CA LEU A 556 -0.96 -16.00 -22.41
C LEU A 556 -0.33 -15.37 -21.17
N THR A 557 0.05 -14.10 -21.22
CA THR A 557 0.61 -13.39 -20.07
C THR A 557 -0.44 -13.22 -18.97
N LYS A 558 -1.73 -13.01 -19.32
CA LYS A 558 -2.81 -12.98 -18.34
C LYS A 558 -3.02 -14.35 -17.69
N MET A 559 -3.00 -15.42 -18.48
CA MET A 559 -3.08 -16.79 -17.97
C MET A 559 -1.89 -17.10 -17.05
N MET A 560 -0.66 -16.82 -17.50
CA MET A 560 0.54 -16.93 -16.66
C MET A 560 0.43 -16.10 -15.38
N SER A 561 -0.14 -14.89 -15.44
CA SER A 561 -0.31 -14.05 -14.25
C SER A 561 -1.27 -14.61 -13.21
N ILE A 562 -2.20 -15.48 -13.62
CA ILE A 562 -3.18 -16.16 -12.77
C ILE A 562 -2.60 -17.51 -12.31
N GLU A 563 -2.13 -18.33 -13.25
CA GLU A 563 -1.63 -19.69 -12.99
C GLU A 563 -0.33 -19.67 -12.19
N LEU A 564 0.54 -18.70 -12.46
CA LEU A 564 1.80 -18.50 -11.74
C LEU A 564 1.67 -17.43 -10.64
N GLU A 565 0.43 -17.01 -10.29
CA GLU A 565 0.13 -16.00 -9.25
C GLU A 565 0.65 -16.44 -7.88
N GLU A 566 0.48 -17.74 -7.58
CA GLU A 566 0.92 -18.45 -6.37
C GLU A 566 2.45 -18.55 -6.26
N MET A 567 3.19 -18.29 -7.35
CA MET A 567 4.65 -18.48 -7.46
C MET A 567 5.45 -17.17 -7.35
N TYR A 568 4.82 -16.07 -6.93
CA TYR A 568 5.44 -14.75 -6.77
C TYR A 568 6.01 -14.10 -8.04
N MET A 569 5.77 -14.68 -9.23
CA MET A 569 6.18 -14.04 -10.47
C MET A 569 5.25 -12.86 -10.80
N LEU A 570 5.83 -11.73 -11.16
CA LEU A 570 5.10 -10.53 -11.59
C LEU A 570 5.11 -10.47 -13.11
N PHE A 571 3.93 -10.50 -13.72
CA PHE A 571 3.80 -10.41 -15.17
C PHE A 571 3.46 -8.99 -15.59
N GLN A 572 4.29 -8.41 -16.44
CA GLN A 572 4.08 -7.04 -16.91
C GLN A 572 3.97 -7.00 -18.42
N PHE A 573 2.92 -6.33 -18.91
CA PHE A 573 2.81 -5.92 -20.29
C PHE A 573 3.63 -4.67 -20.52
N ILE A 574 4.60 -4.77 -21.41
CA ILE A 574 5.25 -3.59 -21.97
C ILE A 574 4.60 -3.34 -23.32
N LEU A 575 3.69 -2.36 -23.36
CA LEU A 575 3.11 -1.89 -24.62
C LEU A 575 4.12 -0.99 -25.32
N VAL A 576 4.62 -1.45 -26.45
CA VAL A 576 5.43 -0.62 -27.33
C VAL A 576 4.54 -0.14 -28.49
N GLY A 577 4.66 1.16 -28.80
CA GLY A 577 3.77 1.93 -29.69
C GLY A 577 3.32 1.21 -30.94
#